data_AF-A0A0D3FV50-F1
#
_entry.id   AF-A0A0D3FV50-F1
#
_cell.length_a   1.000
_cell.length_b   1.000
_cell.length_c   1.000
_cell.angle_alpha   90.00
_cell.angle_beta   90.00
_cell.angle_gamma   90.00
#
_symmetry.space_group_name_H-M   'P 1'
#
loop_
_entity.id
_entity.type
_entity.pdbx_description
1 polymer ?
#
loop_
_entity_poly.entity_id
_entity_poly.type
_entity_poly.pdbx_seq_one_letter_code
_entity_poly.pdbx_strand_id
1 'polypeptide(L)'
;MEAFDPFFFPTKVLRVVRGGSMAWVDFRNSILLFDSVPGDSPEVSLIRLPPLMPINNVDSGSPHGPCVDHVRDVTCRNDGWFKFIEMGFPHLDPNDARLNRGWEATMFKRRIIRSDDDCYRQWEPCGTVDSASLLLPAADSCVPDCLFPEIFDYEERKLALNNVLSSFPTLDLYRDDVVYMMTKIKDDDPDGWIIAVNTESKRLEGISPFSQESYHLHRIYQQCDFSKHLINKALGTHLAKDMDKLMDQQPPELATVERAACREEDDVS
;
A
#
# COMPACT_ATOMS: atom_id res chain seq x y z
N MET A 1 28.73 -16.31 -6.11
CA MET A 1 28.32 -16.93 -4.84
C MET A 1 28.03 -15.77 -3.91
N GLU A 2 26.77 -15.34 -3.83
CA GLU A 2 26.39 -14.26 -2.92
C GLU A 2 26.61 -14.73 -1.48
N ALA A 3 27.30 -13.92 -0.69
CA ALA A 3 27.58 -14.22 0.70
C ALA A 3 26.25 -14.31 1.46
N PHE A 4 26.02 -15.45 2.12
CA PHE A 4 24.92 -15.61 3.06
C PHE A 4 25.12 -14.61 4.20
N ASP A 5 24.26 -13.60 4.30
CA ASP A 5 24.19 -12.75 5.49
C ASP A 5 23.63 -13.61 6.64
N PRO A 6 24.42 -13.87 7.71
CA PRO A 6 23.98 -14.71 8.81
C PRO A 6 22.97 -14.03 9.75
N PHE A 7 22.64 -12.76 9.52
CA PHE A 7 21.77 -12.00 10.41
C PHE A 7 20.37 -11.79 9.81
N PHE A 8 19.34 -12.22 10.54
CA PHE A 8 17.93 -11.98 10.24
C PHE A 8 17.44 -10.77 11.05
N PHE A 9 17.06 -9.68 10.38
CA PHE A 9 16.57 -8.45 11.02
C PHE A 9 15.06 -8.29 10.80
N PRO A 10 14.21 -8.70 11.77
CA PRO A 10 12.77 -8.61 11.59
C PRO A 10 12.32 -7.14 11.52
N THR A 11 11.74 -6.76 10.39
CA THR A 11 11.12 -5.45 10.14
C THR A 11 9.62 -5.47 10.38
N LYS A 12 8.96 -6.60 10.14
CA LYS A 12 7.50 -6.76 10.29
C LYS A 12 7.17 -8.15 10.85
N VAL A 13 6.07 -8.24 11.60
CA VAL A 13 5.49 -9.51 12.06
C VAL A 13 4.10 -9.66 11.48
N LEU A 14 3.82 -10.82 10.91
CA LEU A 14 2.55 -11.16 10.28
C LEU A 14 1.91 -12.32 11.02
N ARG A 15 0.58 -12.23 11.19
CA ARG A 15 -0.23 -13.39 11.59
C ARG A 15 -0.48 -14.25 10.37
N VAL A 16 -0.16 -15.54 10.48
CA VAL A 16 -0.51 -16.53 9.46
C VAL A 16 -1.76 -17.26 9.93
N VAL A 17 -2.70 -17.50 9.02
CA VAL A 17 -4.13 -17.63 9.38
C VAL A 17 -4.48 -19.01 9.95
N ARG A 18 -3.47 -19.86 10.16
CA ARG A 18 -3.61 -21.21 10.66
C ARG A 18 -2.99 -21.34 12.04
N GLY A 19 -3.73 -21.90 13.00
CA GLY A 19 -3.17 -22.53 14.20
C GLY A 19 -2.36 -21.68 15.19
N GLY A 20 -2.27 -20.36 15.00
CA GLY A 20 -1.36 -19.51 15.78
C GLY A 20 0.03 -19.35 15.15
N SER A 21 0.19 -19.76 13.89
CA SER A 21 1.40 -19.56 13.09
C SER A 21 1.70 -18.07 12.87
N MET A 22 2.99 -17.75 12.86
CA MET A 22 3.50 -16.38 12.75
C MET A 22 4.61 -16.33 11.72
N ALA A 23 4.77 -15.18 11.08
CA ALA A 23 5.89 -14.93 10.19
C ALA A 23 6.60 -13.64 10.58
N TRP A 24 7.91 -13.71 10.71
CA TRP A 24 8.76 -12.53 10.80
C TRP A 24 9.32 -12.24 9.42
N VAL A 25 9.34 -10.98 9.03
CA VAL A 25 9.80 -10.55 7.72
C VAL A 25 11.03 -9.69 7.88
N ASP A 26 12.14 -10.11 7.29
CA ASP A 26 13.26 -9.27 6.92
C ASP A 26 13.04 -8.84 5.47
N PHE A 27 12.69 -7.57 5.25
CA PHE A 27 12.37 -7.06 3.91
C PHE A 27 13.53 -7.15 2.93
N ARG A 28 14.78 -7.33 3.40
CA ARG A 28 15.92 -7.47 2.51
C ARG A 28 16.02 -8.86 1.92
N ASN A 29 15.86 -9.90 2.75
CA ASN A 29 16.28 -11.23 2.37
C ASN A 29 15.20 -12.31 2.45
N SER A 30 14.34 -12.28 3.48
CA SER A 30 13.59 -13.48 3.83
C SER A 30 12.43 -13.29 4.80
N ILE A 31 11.56 -14.31 4.84
CA ILE A 31 10.49 -14.49 5.80
C ILE A 31 10.82 -15.73 6.63
N LEU A 32 10.86 -15.59 7.95
CA LEU A 32 10.94 -16.70 8.90
C LEU A 32 9.51 -17.10 9.28
N LEU A 33 9.04 -18.22 8.76
CA LEU A 33 7.71 -18.76 9.03
C LEU A 33 7.79 -19.77 10.18
N PHE A 34 7.08 -19.46 11.27
CA PHE A 34 6.82 -20.37 12.37
C PHE A 34 5.42 -20.95 12.20
N ASP A 35 5.36 -22.25 11.93
CA ASP A 35 4.11 -22.99 11.79
C ASP A 35 3.81 -23.73 13.10
N SER A 36 2.74 -23.33 13.78
CA SER A 36 2.24 -24.01 14.97
C SER A 36 0.91 -24.67 14.65
N VAL A 37 0.92 -26.00 14.59
CA VAL A 37 -0.30 -26.80 14.41
C VAL A 37 -0.63 -27.47 15.72
N PRO A 38 -1.87 -27.37 16.21
CA PRO A 38 -2.29 -28.11 17.38
C PRO A 38 -2.08 -29.63 17.18
N GLY A 39 -1.22 -30.23 18.02
CA GLY A 39 -0.92 -31.67 18.00
C GLY A 39 0.39 -32.06 17.32
N ASP A 40 1.03 -31.14 16.59
CA ASP A 40 2.34 -31.36 15.95
C ASP A 40 3.44 -30.56 16.66
N SER A 41 4.71 -30.93 16.46
CA SER A 41 5.84 -30.09 16.86
C SER A 41 5.88 -28.83 15.99
N PRO A 42 6.14 -27.64 16.56
CA PRO A 42 6.26 -26.43 15.77
C PRO A 42 7.42 -26.53 14.79
N GLU A 43 7.18 -26.13 13.55
CA GLU A 43 8.20 -26.10 12.49
C GLU A 43 8.60 -24.67 12.15
N VAL A 44 9.88 -24.48 11.87
CA VAL A 44 10.42 -23.20 11.41
C VAL A 44 10.97 -23.38 10.01
N SER A 45 10.51 -22.56 9.08
CA SER A 45 10.98 -22.55 7.70
C SER A 45 11.41 -21.15 7.27
N LEU A 46 12.45 -21.10 6.45
CA LEU A 46 12.95 -19.85 5.87
C LEU A 46 12.51 -19.75 4.41
N ILE A 47 11.78 -18.68 4.10
CA ILE A 47 11.33 -18.36 2.75
C ILE A 47 12.17 -17.19 2.24
N ARG A 48 12.96 -17.38 1.19
CA ARG A 48 13.71 -16.29 0.55
C ARG A 48 12.77 -15.35 -0.20
N LEU A 49 12.96 -14.04 -0.05
CA LEU A 49 12.30 -13.04 -0.90
C LEU A 49 12.96 -13.01 -2.29
N PRO A 50 12.29 -12.44 -3.30
CA PRO A 50 12.95 -12.10 -4.56
C PRO A 50 14.20 -11.24 -4.32
N PRO A 51 15.26 -11.40 -5.13
CA PRO A 51 16.46 -10.57 -5.05
C PRO A 51 16.13 -9.07 -5.15
N LEU A 52 16.90 -8.24 -4.46
CA LEU A 52 16.76 -6.78 -4.50
C LEU A 52 16.98 -6.27 -5.91
N MET A 53 16.10 -5.39 -6.39
CA MET A 53 16.28 -4.77 -7.70
C MET A 53 17.62 -4.02 -7.72
N PRO A 54 18.37 -4.05 -8.83
CA PRO A 54 19.70 -3.45 -8.90
C PRO A 54 19.74 -1.98 -8.44
N ILE A 55 18.68 -1.22 -8.74
CA ILE A 55 18.55 0.19 -8.35
C ILE A 55 18.46 0.43 -6.83
N ASN A 56 17.92 -0.55 -6.09
CA ASN A 56 17.80 -0.49 -4.64
C ASN A 56 19.02 -1.10 -3.94
N ASN A 57 19.89 -1.78 -4.69
CA ASN A 57 21.09 -2.42 -4.16
C ASN A 57 22.27 -1.44 -4.14
N VAL A 58 22.16 -0.43 -3.29
CA VAL A 58 23.22 0.58 -3.10
C VAL A 58 24.26 0.05 -2.13
N ASP A 59 25.53 0.12 -2.51
CA ASP A 59 26.65 -0.23 -1.63
C ASP A 59 26.79 0.84 -0.55
N SER A 60 26.21 0.58 0.61
CA SER A 60 26.22 1.51 1.75
C SER A 60 27.51 1.44 2.59
N GLY A 61 28.48 0.58 2.23
CA GLY A 61 29.64 0.30 3.08
C GLY A 61 29.31 -0.41 4.40
N SER A 62 28.02 -0.57 4.73
CA SER A 62 27.53 -1.44 5.80
C SER A 62 27.37 -2.87 5.25
N PRO A 63 27.84 -3.90 5.98
CA PRO A 63 27.61 -5.30 5.57
C PRO A 63 26.13 -5.67 5.45
N HIS A 64 25.24 -4.89 6.08
CA HIS A 64 23.79 -5.12 6.07
C HIS A 64 23.03 -4.34 4.98
N GLY A 65 23.69 -3.40 4.29
CA GLY A 65 23.02 -2.48 3.36
C GLY A 65 22.20 -1.39 4.07
N PRO A 66 21.60 -0.46 3.32
CA PRO A 66 20.59 0.45 3.86
C PRO A 66 19.29 -0.32 4.15
N CYS A 67 18.48 0.20 5.10
CA CYS A 67 17.15 -0.35 5.37
C CYS A 67 16.26 -0.24 4.12
N VAL A 68 15.56 -1.32 3.75
CA VAL A 68 14.76 -1.39 2.51
C VAL A 68 13.24 -1.26 2.75
N ASP A 69 12.84 -0.86 3.95
CA ASP A 69 11.43 -0.66 4.33
C ASP A 69 10.75 0.51 3.59
N HIS A 70 11.53 1.41 3.02
CA HIS A 70 11.08 2.51 2.16
C HIS A 70 10.71 2.05 0.75
N VAL A 71 11.13 0.85 0.33
CA VAL A 71 10.84 0.29 -1.01
C VAL A 71 10.13 -1.05 -0.98
N ARG A 72 10.09 -1.76 0.14
CA ARG A 72 9.52 -3.12 0.23
C ARG A 72 8.49 -3.26 1.33
N ASP A 73 7.51 -4.11 1.07
CA ASP A 73 6.58 -4.63 2.09
C ASP A 73 6.13 -6.06 1.77
N VAL A 74 5.66 -6.77 2.79
CA VAL A 74 5.10 -8.10 2.69
C VAL A 74 3.79 -8.14 3.48
N THR A 75 2.79 -8.79 2.93
CA THR A 75 1.56 -9.16 3.65
C THR A 75 1.25 -10.64 3.48
N CYS A 76 0.41 -11.17 4.37
CA CYS A 76 -0.08 -12.53 4.33
C CYS A 76 -1.58 -12.52 4.59
N ARG A 77 -2.38 -13.02 3.66
CA ARG A 77 -3.84 -13.05 3.79
C ARG A 77 -4.33 -14.42 4.26
N ASN A 78 -5.61 -14.47 4.66
CA ASN A 78 -6.36 -15.67 5.01
C ASN A 78 -6.49 -16.70 3.88
N ASP A 79 -6.18 -16.34 2.64
CA ASP A 79 -6.19 -17.26 1.50
C ASP A 79 -4.93 -18.13 1.41
N GLY A 80 -3.96 -17.93 2.31
CA GLY A 80 -2.73 -18.71 2.36
C GLY A 80 -1.69 -18.26 1.34
N TRP A 81 -1.71 -16.99 0.90
CA TRP A 81 -0.68 -16.40 0.07
C TRP A 81 0.11 -15.32 0.80
N PHE A 82 1.43 -15.37 0.61
CA PHE A 82 2.26 -14.19 0.80
C PHE A 82 2.17 -13.32 -0.44
N LYS A 83 2.10 -12.00 -0.21
CA LYS A 83 2.32 -10.99 -1.24
C LYS A 83 3.49 -10.12 -0.85
N PHE A 84 4.26 -9.73 -1.86
CA PHE A 84 5.46 -8.95 -1.73
C PHE A 84 5.43 -7.84 -2.76
N ILE A 85 5.85 -6.64 -2.37
CA ILE A 85 6.01 -5.49 -3.24
C ILE A 85 7.45 -4.98 -3.17
N GLU A 86 7.97 -4.54 -4.31
CA GLU A 86 9.18 -3.74 -4.38
C GLU A 86 8.97 -2.53 -5.29
N MET A 87 9.27 -1.34 -4.78
CA MET A 87 9.32 -0.09 -5.55
C MET A 87 10.71 0.11 -6.14
N GLY A 88 10.77 0.54 -7.39
CA GLY A 88 11.97 0.98 -8.09
C GLY A 88 11.77 2.37 -8.65
N PHE A 89 12.87 3.04 -8.97
CA PHE A 89 12.85 4.44 -9.40
C PHE A 89 13.67 4.64 -10.69
N PRO A 90 13.23 4.05 -11.81
CA PRO A 90 14.04 3.88 -13.01
C PRO A 90 14.51 5.19 -13.66
N HIS A 91 13.89 6.32 -13.30
CA HIS A 91 14.19 7.64 -13.86
C HIS A 91 14.93 8.58 -12.90
N LEU A 92 15.31 8.11 -11.71
CA LEU A 92 16.11 8.91 -10.79
C LEU A 92 17.55 9.07 -11.31
N ASP A 93 17.87 10.27 -11.81
CA ASP A 93 19.25 10.72 -12.00
C ASP A 93 19.69 11.51 -10.76
N PRO A 94 20.73 11.05 -10.03
CA PRO A 94 21.25 11.76 -8.85
C PRO A 94 21.78 13.17 -9.15
N ASN A 95 22.06 13.50 -10.41
CA ASN A 95 22.70 14.76 -10.82
C ASN A 95 21.76 15.77 -11.50
N ASP A 96 20.50 15.42 -11.75
CA ASP A 96 19.54 16.32 -12.42
C ASP A 96 18.64 17.03 -11.40
N ALA A 97 18.63 18.36 -11.42
CA ALA A 97 17.77 19.19 -10.58
C ALA A 97 16.27 19.07 -10.94
N ARG A 98 15.92 18.56 -12.13
CA ARG A 98 14.56 18.24 -12.58
C ARG A 98 14.19 16.79 -12.26
N LEU A 99 14.48 16.36 -11.03
CA LEU A 99 14.24 15.01 -10.51
C LEU A 99 12.89 14.44 -10.98
N ASN A 100 12.92 13.53 -11.97
CA ASN A 100 11.79 12.65 -12.24
C ASN A 100 11.74 11.62 -11.10
N ARG A 101 10.80 11.82 -10.19
CA ARG A 101 10.58 10.98 -9.00
C ARG A 101 9.59 9.86 -9.28
N GLY A 102 9.36 9.57 -10.56
CA GLY A 102 8.52 8.47 -11.00
C GLY A 102 9.03 7.14 -10.45
N TRP A 103 8.07 6.28 -10.12
CA TRP A 103 8.32 5.00 -9.48
C TRP A 103 7.55 3.89 -10.19
N GLU A 104 8.11 2.69 -10.15
CA GLU A 104 7.48 1.45 -10.57
C GLU A 104 7.36 0.53 -9.36
N ALA A 105 6.16 0.03 -9.08
CA ALA A 105 5.96 -0.97 -8.03
C ALA A 105 5.70 -2.34 -8.66
N THR A 106 6.59 -3.30 -8.40
CA THR A 106 6.46 -4.67 -8.87
C THR A 106 5.97 -5.58 -7.75
N MET A 107 4.96 -6.37 -8.07
CA MET A 107 4.24 -7.24 -7.15
C MET A 107 4.58 -8.70 -7.41
N PHE A 108 4.72 -9.47 -6.32
CA PHE A 108 4.90 -10.90 -6.36
C PHE A 108 3.97 -11.59 -5.36
N LYS A 109 3.61 -12.83 -5.66
CA LYS A 109 2.85 -13.70 -4.77
C LYS A 109 3.51 -15.06 -4.64
N ARG A 110 3.32 -15.69 -3.48
CA ARG A 110 3.81 -17.03 -3.19
C ARG A 110 2.81 -17.76 -2.31
N ARG A 111 2.47 -19.00 -2.67
CA ARG A 111 1.55 -19.82 -1.88
C ARG A 111 2.25 -20.42 -0.67
N ILE A 112 1.55 -20.47 0.45
CA ILE A 112 2.00 -21.13 1.67
C ILE A 112 1.57 -22.60 1.56
N ILE A 113 2.49 -23.46 1.12
CA ILE A 113 2.22 -24.88 0.86
C ILE A 113 3.05 -25.77 1.79
N ARG A 114 2.41 -26.85 2.26
CA ARG A 114 3.04 -27.94 3.02
C ARG A 114 3.49 -29.14 2.17
N SER A 115 2.98 -29.30 0.95
CA SER A 115 3.33 -30.44 0.10
C SER A 115 4.73 -30.28 -0.52
N ASP A 116 5.39 -31.41 -0.75
CA ASP A 116 6.70 -31.53 -1.42
C ASP A 116 6.67 -31.15 -2.91
N ASP A 117 5.59 -30.55 -3.40
CA ASP A 117 5.49 -30.04 -4.77
C ASP A 117 6.23 -28.69 -4.85
N ASP A 118 7.50 -28.77 -5.26
CA ASP A 118 8.42 -27.64 -5.34
C ASP A 118 7.98 -26.53 -6.32
N CYS A 119 7.08 -26.83 -7.27
CA CYS A 119 6.67 -25.88 -8.32
C CYS A 119 5.92 -24.66 -7.78
N TYR A 120 5.25 -24.77 -6.63
CA TYR A 120 4.48 -23.68 -6.03
C TYR A 120 5.22 -22.97 -4.89
N ARG A 121 6.50 -23.31 -4.68
CA ARG A 121 7.40 -22.67 -3.70
C ARG A 121 8.17 -21.49 -4.29
N GLN A 122 7.85 -21.04 -5.49
CA GLN A 122 8.53 -19.90 -6.10
C GLN A 122 7.67 -18.64 -5.95
N TRP A 123 8.33 -17.48 -5.95
CA TRP A 123 7.63 -16.21 -6.08
C TRP A 123 7.24 -16.01 -7.54
N GLU A 124 5.96 -15.75 -7.75
CA GLU A 124 5.41 -15.48 -9.07
C GLU A 124 5.14 -13.98 -9.20
N PRO A 125 5.60 -13.31 -10.27
CA PRO A 125 5.20 -11.94 -10.52
C PRO A 125 3.69 -11.86 -10.75
N CYS A 126 3.03 -10.88 -10.15
CA CYS A 126 1.58 -10.69 -10.27
C CYS A 126 1.17 -9.28 -10.70
N GLY A 127 2.12 -8.43 -11.10
CA GLY A 127 1.83 -7.17 -11.75
C GLY A 127 2.93 -6.12 -11.53
N THR A 128 2.91 -5.10 -12.37
CA THR A 128 3.73 -3.89 -12.20
C THR A 128 2.84 -2.67 -12.48
N VAL A 129 2.97 -1.66 -11.63
CA VAL A 129 2.29 -0.37 -11.79
C VAL A 129 3.32 0.74 -11.83
N ASP A 130 3.15 1.67 -12.77
CA ASP A 130 4.01 2.83 -12.97
C ASP A 130 3.24 4.10 -12.60
N SER A 131 3.90 5.02 -11.89
CA SER A 131 3.29 6.25 -11.38
C SER A 131 2.76 7.19 -12.46
N ALA A 132 3.37 7.21 -13.65
CA ALA A 132 2.93 8.01 -14.79
C ALA A 132 1.71 7.39 -15.50
N SER A 133 1.54 6.07 -15.38
CA SER A 133 0.42 5.32 -15.97
C SER A 133 -0.84 5.28 -15.12
N LEU A 134 -0.80 5.84 -13.90
CA LEU A 134 -1.92 5.79 -12.97
C LEU A 134 -3.12 6.60 -13.46
N LEU A 135 -4.28 5.95 -13.44
CA LEU A 135 -5.55 6.55 -13.76
C LEU A 135 -6.13 7.26 -12.54
N LEU A 136 -6.94 8.29 -12.81
CA LEU A 136 -7.72 8.96 -11.79
C LEU A 136 -8.69 8.01 -11.07
N PRO A 137 -9.19 8.38 -9.88
CA PRO A 137 -10.27 7.67 -9.21
C PRO A 137 -11.51 7.50 -10.10
N ALA A 138 -12.36 6.50 -9.80
CA ALA A 138 -13.62 6.32 -10.54
C ALA A 138 -14.46 7.60 -10.48
N ALA A 139 -15.30 7.86 -11.49
CA ALA A 139 -16.05 9.12 -11.64
C ALA A 139 -16.93 9.47 -10.42
N ASP A 140 -17.27 8.48 -9.60
CA ASP A 140 -18.08 8.62 -8.39
C ASP A 140 -17.24 9.00 -7.14
N SER A 141 -15.94 9.18 -7.30
CA SER A 141 -14.99 9.46 -6.21
C SER A 141 -14.74 10.96 -6.09
N CYS A 142 -15.05 11.55 -4.93
CA CYS A 142 -14.91 12.99 -4.61
C CYS A 142 -13.45 13.47 -4.47
N VAL A 143 -12.49 12.77 -5.08
CA VAL A 143 -11.05 13.02 -4.91
C VAL A 143 -10.53 14.23 -5.71
N PRO A 144 -11.02 14.58 -6.93
CA PRO A 144 -10.38 15.61 -7.76
C PRO A 144 -10.26 16.99 -7.09
N ASP A 145 -11.27 17.41 -6.31
CA ASP A 145 -11.34 18.78 -5.76
C ASP A 145 -10.39 19.01 -4.57
N CYS A 146 -9.75 17.94 -4.06
CA CYS A 146 -8.84 17.98 -2.91
C CYS A 146 -7.37 17.69 -3.29
N LEU A 147 -7.06 17.58 -4.59
CA LEU A 147 -5.69 17.29 -5.04
C LEU A 147 -4.87 18.57 -5.22
N PHE A 148 -3.67 18.57 -4.66
CA PHE A 148 -2.75 19.71 -4.76
C PHE A 148 -2.13 19.78 -6.18
N PRO A 149 -1.76 20.97 -6.68
CA PRO A 149 -1.14 21.13 -8.01
C PRO A 149 0.12 20.27 -8.22
N GLU A 150 0.82 19.91 -7.15
CA GLU A 150 2.03 19.11 -7.19
C GLU A 150 1.76 17.62 -7.45
N ILE A 151 0.58 17.13 -7.11
CA ILE A 151 0.14 15.73 -7.31
C ILE A 151 -0.86 15.57 -8.46
N PHE A 152 -1.42 16.68 -8.94
CA PHE A 152 -2.41 16.70 -10.02
C PHE A 152 -2.18 17.86 -10.99
N ASP A 153 -2.02 17.52 -12.26
CA ASP A 153 -1.94 18.47 -13.36
C ASP A 153 -3.35 18.79 -13.84
N TYR A 154 -3.82 20.00 -13.52
CA TYR A 154 -5.15 20.48 -13.85
C TYR A 154 -5.37 20.76 -15.34
N GLU A 155 -4.31 21.12 -16.08
CA GLU A 155 -4.38 21.40 -17.51
C GLU A 155 -4.56 20.10 -18.29
N GLU A 156 -3.76 19.09 -17.94
CA GLU A 156 -3.73 17.80 -18.61
C GLU A 156 -4.70 16.78 -17.98
N ARG A 157 -5.35 17.14 -16.87
CA ARG A 157 -6.23 16.29 -16.06
C ARG A 157 -5.61 14.92 -15.73
N LYS A 158 -4.35 14.93 -15.30
CA LYS A 158 -3.58 13.71 -15.00
C LYS A 158 -2.87 13.80 -13.66
N LEU A 159 -2.60 12.63 -13.06
CA LEU A 159 -1.79 12.56 -11.85
C LEU A 159 -0.35 12.94 -12.16
N ALA A 160 0.24 13.77 -11.31
CA ALA A 160 1.59 14.29 -11.43
C ALA A 160 2.55 13.66 -10.40
N LEU A 161 2.35 12.37 -10.08
CA LEU A 161 3.09 11.66 -9.02
C LEU A 161 4.60 11.57 -9.26
N ASN A 162 5.06 11.82 -10.49
CA ASN A 162 6.48 11.89 -10.83
C ASN A 162 7.17 13.15 -10.28
N ASN A 163 6.41 14.13 -9.77
CA ASN A 163 6.94 15.37 -9.22
C ASN A 163 7.16 15.30 -7.69
N VAL A 164 6.74 14.20 -7.05
CA VAL A 164 6.72 14.04 -5.59
C VAL A 164 7.45 12.77 -5.18
N LEU A 165 8.06 12.76 -3.99
CA LEU A 165 8.70 11.58 -3.43
C LEU A 165 7.62 10.63 -2.95
N SER A 166 7.62 9.39 -3.42
CA SER A 166 6.74 8.33 -2.93
C SER A 166 7.55 7.15 -2.42
N SER A 167 7.22 6.66 -1.22
CA SER A 167 7.95 5.58 -0.56
C SER A 167 7.10 4.90 0.52
N PHE A 168 7.72 3.96 1.25
CA PHE A 168 7.09 3.19 2.32
C PHE A 168 5.82 2.49 1.84
N PRO A 169 5.92 1.63 0.80
CA PRO A 169 4.76 0.88 0.36
C PRO A 169 4.24 0.05 1.54
N THR A 170 2.92 -0.10 1.59
CA THR A 170 2.23 -0.94 2.56
C THR A 170 1.10 -1.65 1.85
N LEU A 171 1.21 -2.97 1.73
CA LEU A 171 0.17 -3.79 1.15
C LEU A 171 -1.01 -3.88 2.10
N ASP A 172 -2.23 -3.61 1.62
CA ASP A 172 -3.44 -3.71 2.44
C ASP A 172 -3.62 -5.13 3.03
N LEU A 173 -4.14 -5.22 4.26
CA LEU A 173 -4.33 -6.52 4.94
C LEU A 173 -5.50 -7.32 4.35
N TYR A 174 -6.47 -6.62 3.75
CA TYR A 174 -7.79 -7.15 3.42
C TYR A 174 -8.06 -7.14 1.91
N ARG A 175 -7.53 -6.12 1.21
CA ARG A 175 -7.72 -5.86 -0.22
C ARG A 175 -6.46 -6.25 -0.98
N ASP A 176 -6.64 -7.12 -1.95
CA ASP A 176 -5.56 -7.85 -2.59
C ASP A 176 -4.59 -6.97 -3.38
N ASP A 177 -5.12 -5.91 -3.96
CA ASP A 177 -4.42 -5.13 -4.99
C ASP A 177 -4.24 -3.68 -4.56
N VAL A 178 -4.42 -3.37 -3.27
CA VAL A 178 -4.27 -2.01 -2.76
C VAL A 178 -2.95 -1.85 -2.02
N VAL A 179 -2.19 -0.84 -2.43
CA VAL A 179 -0.94 -0.42 -1.81
C VAL A 179 -1.11 1.00 -1.33
N TYR A 180 -0.79 1.24 -0.05
CA TYR A 180 -0.63 2.58 0.49
C TYR A 180 0.82 3.03 0.36
N MET A 181 1.04 4.27 -0.04
CA MET A 181 2.37 4.88 -0.10
C MET A 181 2.33 6.23 0.59
N MET A 182 3.45 6.57 1.22
CA MET A 182 3.67 7.92 1.74
C MET A 182 4.27 8.77 0.64
N THR A 183 3.71 9.97 0.49
CA THR A 183 4.12 10.93 -0.53
C THR A 183 4.38 12.30 0.07
N LYS A 184 5.49 12.95 -0.32
CA LYS A 184 5.81 14.34 0.03
C LYS A 184 6.40 15.08 -1.16
N ILE A 185 6.31 16.41 -1.18
CA ILE A 185 6.96 17.21 -2.23
C ILE A 185 8.49 17.11 -2.05
N LYS A 186 9.01 17.34 -0.85
CA LYS A 186 10.40 17.12 -0.45
C LYS A 186 10.51 16.22 0.78
N ASP A 187 11.70 15.70 1.03
CA ASP A 187 11.96 14.80 2.15
C ASP A 187 11.85 15.52 3.52
N ASP A 188 12.13 16.81 3.53
CA ASP A 188 12.09 17.71 4.68
C ASP A 188 10.77 18.43 4.91
N ASP A 189 9.82 18.31 3.98
CA ASP A 189 8.50 18.94 4.15
C ASP A 189 7.73 18.30 5.32
N PRO A 190 7.10 19.10 6.20
CA PRO A 190 6.32 18.58 7.31
C PRO A 190 5.01 17.92 6.82
N ASP A 191 4.47 18.43 5.72
CA ASP A 191 3.18 18.00 5.17
C ASP A 191 3.37 16.96 4.06
N GLY A 192 2.43 16.03 3.99
CA GLY A 192 2.43 14.99 2.98
C GLY A 192 1.08 14.32 2.84
N TRP A 193 1.06 13.25 2.04
CA TRP A 193 -0.14 12.47 1.77
C TRP A 193 0.13 10.98 1.90
N ILE A 194 -0.88 10.24 2.35
CA ILE A 194 -0.96 8.81 2.13
C ILE A 194 -1.84 8.60 0.90
N ILE A 195 -1.27 8.00 -0.14
CA ILE A 195 -1.98 7.65 -1.37
C ILE A 195 -2.33 6.16 -1.33
N ALA A 196 -3.54 5.81 -1.76
CA ALA A 196 -3.97 4.43 -1.94
C ALA A 196 -4.06 4.13 -3.43
N VAL A 197 -3.28 3.16 -3.91
CA VAL A 197 -3.22 2.77 -5.31
C VAL A 197 -3.70 1.34 -5.47
N ASN A 198 -4.64 1.14 -6.37
CA ASN A 198 -5.04 -0.18 -6.84
C ASN A 198 -4.13 -0.62 -7.97
N THR A 199 -3.29 -1.62 -7.72
CA THR A 199 -2.29 -2.14 -8.64
C THR A 199 -2.88 -2.96 -9.78
N GLU A 200 -4.06 -3.57 -9.60
CA GLU A 200 -4.74 -4.35 -10.64
C GLU A 200 -5.41 -3.43 -11.66
N SER A 201 -6.26 -2.53 -11.18
CA SER A 201 -6.97 -1.55 -12.01
C SER A 201 -6.10 -0.36 -12.45
N LYS A 202 -4.90 -0.22 -11.86
CA LYS A 202 -3.96 0.91 -12.06
C LYS A 202 -4.61 2.26 -11.78
N ARG A 203 -5.37 2.36 -10.69
CA ARG A 203 -6.10 3.58 -10.29
C ARG A 203 -5.64 4.09 -8.95
N LEU A 204 -5.65 5.40 -8.78
CA LEU A 204 -5.67 6.02 -7.46
C LEU A 204 -7.07 5.78 -6.85
N GLU A 205 -7.13 5.28 -5.63
CA GLU A 205 -8.40 5.00 -4.93
C GLU A 205 -8.70 6.00 -3.83
N GLY A 206 -7.66 6.60 -3.24
CA GLY A 206 -7.83 7.51 -2.13
C GLY A 206 -6.58 8.30 -1.84
N ILE A 207 -6.79 9.43 -1.18
CA ILE A 207 -5.72 10.29 -0.70
C ILE A 207 -6.11 10.80 0.68
N SER A 208 -5.14 10.84 1.60
CA SER A 208 -5.33 11.43 2.92
C SER A 208 -4.13 12.31 3.25
N PRO A 209 -4.33 13.60 3.54
CA PRO A 209 -3.23 14.45 4.00
C PRO A 209 -2.78 14.04 5.41
N PHE A 210 -1.52 14.31 5.72
CA PHE A 210 -0.96 14.25 7.05
C PHE A 210 0.05 15.39 7.25
N SER A 211 0.34 15.71 8.50
CA SER A 211 1.40 16.65 8.88
C SER A 211 2.25 16.04 9.98
N GLN A 212 3.55 16.32 9.97
CA GLN A 212 4.53 15.73 10.86
C GLN A 212 5.58 16.77 11.28
N GLU A 213 5.93 16.79 12.57
CA GLU A 213 6.96 17.70 13.10
C GLU A 213 8.40 17.33 12.66
N SER A 214 8.60 16.12 12.12
CA SER A 214 9.91 15.60 11.73
C SER A 214 10.23 15.90 10.26
N TYR A 215 11.41 16.49 10.04
CA TYR A 215 11.96 16.87 8.72
C TYR A 215 12.58 15.72 7.92
N HIS A 216 12.20 14.47 8.20
CA HIS A 216 12.76 13.31 7.50
C HIS A 216 11.65 12.33 7.13
N LEU A 217 11.67 11.90 5.87
CA LEU A 217 10.79 10.88 5.34
C LEU A 217 11.05 9.54 6.05
N HIS A 218 10.21 9.21 7.03
CA HIS A 218 10.20 7.91 7.68
C HIS A 218 8.77 7.41 7.80
N ARG A 219 8.62 6.09 7.94
CA ARG A 219 7.32 5.45 8.12
C ARG A 219 6.62 5.97 9.38
N ILE A 220 5.53 6.72 9.22
CA ILE A 220 4.73 7.29 10.32
C ILE A 220 3.59 6.37 10.79
N TYR A 221 3.34 5.28 10.08
CA TYR A 221 2.25 4.37 10.40
C TYR A 221 2.72 2.91 10.30
N GLN A 222 2.19 2.08 11.19
CA GLN A 222 2.35 0.65 11.12
C GLN A 222 0.98 0.01 10.93
N GLN A 223 0.90 -0.86 9.92
CA GLN A 223 -0.31 -1.59 9.66
C GLN A 223 -0.61 -2.55 10.81
N CYS A 224 -1.86 -2.54 11.25
CA CYS A 224 -2.24 -3.32 12.42
C CYS A 224 -3.65 -3.90 12.31
N ASP A 225 -3.75 -5.18 12.67
CA ASP A 225 -5.00 -5.94 12.71
C ASP A 225 -5.65 -5.88 14.11
N PHE A 226 -5.26 -4.93 14.98
CA PHE A 226 -5.90 -4.74 16.29
C PHE A 226 -7.28 -4.10 16.19
N SER A 227 -7.60 -3.36 15.12
CA SER A 227 -8.87 -2.65 14.97
C SER A 227 -10.08 -3.59 15.08
N LYS A 228 -10.02 -4.79 14.48
CA LYS A 228 -11.08 -5.81 14.60
C LYS A 228 -11.31 -6.29 16.05
N HIS A 229 -10.30 -6.15 16.91
CA HIS A 229 -10.37 -6.52 18.32
C HIS A 229 -10.79 -5.36 19.22
N LEU A 230 -10.55 -4.12 18.79
CA LEU A 230 -10.95 -2.91 19.52
C LEU A 230 -12.42 -2.54 19.26
N ILE A 231 -12.90 -2.67 18.01
CA ILE A 231 -14.29 -2.36 17.65
C ILE A 231 -15.27 -3.29 18.37
N ASN A 232 -14.92 -4.57 18.51
CA ASN A 232 -15.75 -5.56 19.19
C ASN A 232 -15.85 -5.36 20.72
N LYS A 233 -14.95 -4.57 21.34
CA LYS A 233 -15.03 -4.23 22.77
C LYS A 233 -15.70 -2.89 23.03
N ALA A 234 -15.57 -1.91 22.13
CA ALA A 234 -16.20 -0.60 22.28
C ALA A 234 -17.69 -0.61 21.88
N LEU A 235 -18.11 -1.51 21.00
CA LEU A 235 -19.50 -1.63 20.54
C LEU A 235 -20.37 -2.48 21.47
N GLY A 236 -20.22 -2.27 22.77
CA GLY A 236 -21.18 -2.72 23.77
C GLY A 236 -22.49 -1.96 23.64
N THR A 237 -23.43 -2.53 22.87
CA THR A 237 -24.90 -2.41 22.98
C THR A 237 -25.68 -1.19 22.43
N HIS A 238 -25.09 -0.04 22.08
CA HIS A 238 -25.93 1.12 21.68
C HIS A 238 -25.79 1.69 20.26
N LEU A 239 -24.71 1.39 19.50
CA LEU A 239 -24.50 2.01 18.17
C LEU A 239 -24.52 1.02 16.98
N ALA A 240 -24.66 -0.28 17.23
CA ALA A 240 -24.68 -1.29 16.17
C ALA A 240 -25.85 -1.11 15.18
N LYS A 241 -26.99 -0.59 15.65
CA LYS A 241 -28.19 -0.40 14.81
C LYS A 241 -28.09 0.79 13.84
N ASP A 242 -27.28 1.79 14.17
CA ASP A 242 -27.13 2.98 13.32
C ASP A 242 -26.08 2.77 12.22
N MET A 243 -25.13 1.85 12.43
CA MET A 243 -24.10 1.53 11.44
C MET A 243 -24.54 0.53 10.38
N ASP A 244 -25.39 -0.46 10.70
CA ASP A 244 -26.00 -1.32 9.67
C ASP A 244 -26.81 -0.48 8.66
N LYS A 245 -27.46 0.59 9.15
CA LYS A 245 -28.21 1.54 8.33
C LYS A 245 -27.33 2.40 7.41
N LEU A 246 -26.03 2.51 7.69
CA LEU A 246 -25.04 3.26 6.92
C LEU A 246 -24.27 2.40 5.93
N MET A 247 -24.18 1.08 6.17
CA MET A 247 -23.58 0.12 5.24
C MET A 247 -24.59 -0.45 4.23
N ASP A 248 -25.89 -0.41 4.52
CA ASP A 248 -26.96 -0.90 3.61
C ASP A 248 -27.56 0.19 2.69
N GLN A 249 -27.05 1.43 2.71
CA GLN A 249 -27.54 2.48 1.80
C GLN A 249 -26.73 2.48 0.49
N GLN A 250 -27.27 1.76 -0.49
CA GLN A 250 -27.00 2.00 -1.92
C GLN A 250 -27.37 3.46 -2.26
N PRO A 251 -26.59 4.20 -3.08
CA PRO A 251 -26.88 5.59 -3.35
C PRO A 251 -28.25 5.72 -4.03
N PRO A 252 -29.15 6.62 -3.57
CA PRO A 252 -30.40 6.86 -4.27
C PRO A 252 -30.10 7.50 -5.62
N GLU A 253 -30.71 6.94 -6.67
CA GLU A 253 -30.82 7.58 -7.99
C GLU A 253 -31.27 9.04 -7.81
N LEU A 254 -30.44 9.99 -8.20
CA LEU A 254 -30.85 11.38 -8.38
C LEU A 254 -31.70 11.47 -9.66
N ALA A 255 -32.96 11.07 -9.54
CA ALA A 255 -34.00 11.45 -10.46
C ALA A 255 -34.73 12.69 -9.90
N THR A 256 -34.63 13.78 -10.67
CA THR A 256 -35.63 14.86 -10.76
C THR A 256 -35.59 15.95 -9.68
N VAL A 257 -34.74 16.96 -9.90
CA VAL A 257 -35.12 18.37 -9.68
C VAL A 257 -34.63 19.19 -10.88
N GLU A 258 -35.24 18.95 -12.03
CA GLU A 258 -35.32 19.98 -13.08
C GLU A 258 -36.66 20.69 -12.90
N ARG A 259 -36.61 22.04 -12.99
CA ARG A 259 -37.72 23.02 -12.94
C ARG A 259 -38.10 23.57 -11.56
N ALA A 260 -37.35 24.57 -11.12
CA ALA A 260 -37.91 25.77 -10.47
C ALA A 260 -36.85 26.89 -10.39
N ALA A 261 -36.29 27.30 -11.53
CA ALA A 261 -35.47 28.51 -11.60
C ALA A 261 -35.45 29.06 -13.03
N CYS A 262 -36.64 29.36 -13.58
CA CYS A 262 -36.81 30.24 -14.73
C CYS A 262 -38.29 30.61 -14.85
N ARG A 263 -38.55 31.92 -14.81
CA ARG A 263 -39.81 32.62 -15.15
C ARG A 263 -40.78 32.85 -13.99
N GLU A 264 -40.66 34.01 -13.38
CA GLU A 264 -41.80 34.90 -13.09
C GLU A 264 -41.27 36.34 -12.93
N GLU A 265 -40.82 36.91 -14.04
CA GLU A 265 -40.95 38.35 -14.31
C GLU A 265 -41.57 38.42 -15.71
N ASP A 266 -42.89 38.61 -15.75
CA ASP A 266 -43.58 39.50 -16.69
C ASP A 266 -45.12 39.38 -16.48
N ASP A 267 -45.66 40.48 -15.95
CA ASP A 267 -46.91 41.14 -16.35
C ASP A 267 -48.27 40.54 -15.91
N VAL A 268 -48.99 41.27 -15.03
CA VAL A 268 -50.39 41.70 -15.26
C VAL A 268 -50.71 42.94 -14.39
N SER A 269 -50.90 44.07 -15.09
CA SER A 269 -51.76 45.26 -14.82
C SER A 269 -51.52 46.16 -13.61
#